data_AF-A0A6L5X4Q8-F1
#
_entry.id   AF-A0A6L5X4Q8-F1
#
_cell.length_a   1.000
_cell.length_b   1.000
_cell.length_c   1.000
_cell.angle_alpha   90.00
_cell.angle_beta   90.00
_cell.angle_gamma   90.00
#
_symmetry.space_group_name_H-M   'P 1'
#
loop_
_entity.id
_entity.type
_entity.pdbx_description
1 polymer ?
#
loop_
_entity_poly.entity_id
_entity_poly.type
_entity_poly.pdbx_seq_one_letter_code
_entity_poly.pdbx_strand_id
1 'polypeptide(L)' 'MQYQIEDILEADFGCEEREEGAPLLCCLVLSADGKRIYRNIPDELARKCALAKGIVLTEEELRGLEAGTALGMD' A
#
# COMPACT_ATOMS: atom_id res chain seq x y z
N MET A 1 -6.12 -5.68 -14.77
CA MET A 1 -5.16 -4.56 -14.68
C MET A 1 -4.10 -4.97 -13.67
N GLN A 2 -2.83 -4.68 -13.93
CA GLN A 2 -1.72 -5.01 -13.04
C GLN A 2 -1.07 -3.71 -12.54
N TYR A 3 -0.62 -3.71 -11.29
CA TYR A 3 -0.06 -2.56 -10.60
C TYR A 3 1.34 -2.90 -10.12
N GLN A 4 2.37 -2.28 -10.69
CA GLN A 4 3.73 -2.48 -10.23
C GLN A 4 4.09 -1.46 -9.15
N ILE A 5 4.57 -1.91 -8.00
CA ILE A 5 5.11 -1.04 -6.95
C ILE A 5 6.39 -0.38 -7.46
N GLU A 6 6.37 0.94 -7.63
CA GLU A 6 7.55 1.75 -7.96
C GLU A 6 8.27 2.25 -6.71
N ASP A 7 7.52 2.52 -5.65
CA ASP A 7 8.04 2.98 -4.36
C ASP A 7 7.04 2.76 -3.22
N ILE A 8 7.54 2.82 -1.98
CA ILE A 8 6.72 2.77 -0.75
C ILE A 8 7.18 3.92 0.14
N LEU A 9 6.28 4.88 0.35
CA LEU A 9 6.55 6.11 1.09
C LEU A 9 5.80 6.11 2.42
N GLU A 10 6.24 6.91 3.37
CA GLU A 10 5.41 7.25 4.54
C GLU A 10 4.15 8.00 4.06
N ALA A 11 2.97 7.66 4.60
CA ALA A 11 1.71 8.35 4.28
C ALA A 11 1.19 9.22 5.43
N ASP A 12 1.99 9.47 6.46
CA ASP A 12 1.68 10.41 7.53
C ASP A 12 2.13 11.83 7.17
N PHE A 13 1.49 12.39 6.14
CA PHE A 13 1.78 13.75 5.70
C PHE A 13 1.00 14.76 6.53
N GLY A 14 1.42 15.02 7.78
CA GLY A 14 1.04 16.25 8.48
C GLY A 14 0.69 16.13 9.96
N CYS A 15 0.68 17.27 10.63
CA CYS A 15 0.26 17.47 12.03
C CYS A 15 -1.25 17.25 12.25
N GLU A 16 -1.90 16.40 11.45
CA GLU A 16 -3.30 16.04 11.67
C GLU A 16 -3.34 15.09 12.85
N GLU A 17 -4.02 15.50 13.93
CA GLU A 17 -4.20 14.67 15.11
C GLU A 17 -5.01 13.43 14.73
N ARG A 18 -4.30 12.34 14.39
CA ARG A 18 -4.90 11.01 14.32
C ARG A 18 -5.23 10.59 15.74
N GLU A 19 -6.37 9.92 15.91
CA GLU A 19 -6.75 9.36 17.20
C GLU A 19 -5.63 8.48 17.76
N GLU A 20 -5.39 8.56 19.06
CA GLU A 20 -4.41 7.68 19.72
C GLU A 20 -4.77 6.22 19.44
N GLY A 21 -3.83 5.48 18.84
CA GLY A 21 -4.04 4.10 18.42
C GLY A 21 -4.52 3.92 16.97
N ALA A 22 -4.69 4.98 16.19
CA ALA A 22 -4.90 4.88 14.76
C ALA A 22 -3.70 4.18 14.08
N PRO A 23 -3.94 3.31 13.07
CA PRO A 23 -2.86 2.62 12.38
C PRO A 23 -1.96 3.59 11.62
N LEU A 24 -0.65 3.32 11.64
CA LEU A 24 0.31 3.97 10.76
C LEU A 24 0.02 3.57 9.31
N LEU A 25 0.20 4.52 8.39
CA LEU A 25 -0.08 4.33 6.97
C LEU A 25 1.18 4.55 6.13
N CYS A 26 1.31 3.77 5.06
CA CYS A 26 2.28 3.98 3.99
C CYS A 26 1.57 4.21 2.66
N CYS A 27 2.21 4.92 1.76
CA CYS A 27 1.74 5.22 0.42
C CYS A 27 2.49 4.33 -0.59
N LEU A 28 1.77 3.41 -1.24
CA LEU A 28 2.25 2.71 -2.41
C LEU A 28 2.22 3.65 -3.61
N VAL A 29 3.37 3.84 -4.25
CA VAL A 29 3.46 4.45 -5.57
C VAL A 29 3.41 3.32 -6.59
N LEU A 30 2.36 3.28 -7.39
CA LEU A 30 2.11 2.19 -8.33
C LEU A 30 2.15 2.71 -9.76
N SER A 31 2.73 1.93 -10.66
CA SER A 31 2.63 2.12 -12.10
C SER A 31 1.59 1.17 -12.68
N ALA A 32 0.63 1.72 -13.42
CA ALA A 32 -0.34 0.96 -14.20
C ALA A 32 -0.64 1.69 -15.51
N ASP A 33 -0.52 0.99 -16.63
CA ASP A 33 -0.81 1.51 -17.97
C ASP A 33 -0.09 2.84 -18.29
N GLY A 34 1.17 2.97 -17.84
CA GLY A 34 2.01 4.15 -18.04
C GLY A 34 1.65 5.35 -17.15
N LYS A 35 0.74 5.17 -16.19
CA LYS A 35 0.36 6.19 -15.21
C LYS A 35 0.79 5.79 -13.81
N ARG A 36 1.13 6.80 -13.01
CA ARG A 36 1.34 6.64 -11.57
C ARG A 36 0.03 6.81 -10.82
N ILE A 37 -0.25 5.90 -9.91
CA ILE A 37 -1.32 6.03 -8.92
C ILE A 37 -0.73 5.86 -7.52
N TYR A 38 -1.40 6.45 -6.54
CA TYR A 38 -0.97 6.48 -5.15
C TYR A 38 -2.05 5.85 -4.29
N ARG A 39 -1.68 4.95 -3.38
CA ARG A 39 -2.60 4.20 -2.54
C ARG A 39 -2.08 4.07 -1.12
N ASN A 40 -2.88 4.47 -0.15
CA ASN A 40 -2.52 4.35 1.26
C ASN A 40 -2.97 2.99 1.77
N ILE A 41 -2.08 2.33 2.51
CA ILE A 41 -2.32 1.05 3.17
C ILE A 41 -1.79 1.11 4.59
N PRO A 42 -2.31 0.29 5.53
CA PRO A 42 -1.68 0.09 6.82
C PRO A 42 -0.20 -0.34 6.66
N ASP A 43 0.71 0.33 7.37
CA ASP A 43 2.14 0.02 7.35
C ASP A 43 2.41 -1.45 7.72
N GLU A 44 1.64 -1.98 8.67
CA GLU A 44 1.77 -3.39 9.07
C GLU A 44 1.52 -4.38 7.92
N LEU A 45 0.69 -4.03 6.94
CA LEU A 45 0.42 -4.88 5.78
C LEU A 45 1.56 -4.85 4.79
N ALA A 46 2.23 -3.70 4.62
CA ALA A 46 3.44 -3.62 3.81
C ALA A 46 4.49 -4.62 4.33
N ARG A 47 4.65 -4.70 5.65
CA ARG A 47 5.56 -5.66 6.28
C ARG A 47 5.06 -7.11 6.22
N LYS A 48 3.79 -7.37 6.57
CA LYS A 48 3.23 -8.74 6.60
C LYS A 48 3.22 -9.39 5.22
N CYS A 49 2.95 -8.61 4.16
CA CYS A 49 2.92 -9.10 2.78
C CYS A 49 4.27 -8.94 2.07
N ALA A 50 5.34 -8.61 2.81
CA ALA A 50 6.69 -8.38 2.29
C ALA A 50 6.70 -7.47 1.04
N LEU A 51 5.89 -6.39 1.06
CA LEU A 51 5.77 -5.49 -0.08
C LEU A 51 7.10 -4.77 -0.32
N ALA A 52 7.50 -4.74 -1.59
CA ALA A 52 8.73 -4.13 -2.03
C ALA A 52 8.57 -3.56 -3.44
N LYS A 53 9.46 -2.62 -3.78
CA LYS A 53 9.58 -2.13 -5.15
C LYS A 53 9.78 -3.29 -6.13
N GLY A 54 9.03 -3.26 -7.22
CA GLY A 54 9.05 -4.27 -8.27
C GLY A 54 7.97 -5.34 -8.15
N ILE A 55 7.29 -5.45 -7.00
CA ILE A 55 6.15 -6.37 -6.85
C ILE A 55 5.01 -5.91 -7.76
N VAL A 56 4.34 -6.88 -8.38
CA VAL A 56 3.15 -6.67 -9.20
C VAL A 56 1.94 -7.17 -8.44
N LEU A 57 0.94 -6.31 -8.31
CA LEU A 57 -0.33 -6.59 -7.67
C LEU A 57 -1.43 -6.65 -8.73
N THR A 58 -2.35 -7.58 -8.55
CA THR A 58 -3.65 -7.59 -9.22
C THR A 58 -4.56 -6.53 -8.60
N GLU A 59 -5.67 -6.22 -9.29
CA GLU A 59 -6.74 -5.37 -8.76
C GLU A 59 -7.30 -5.92 -7.44
N GLU A 60 -7.42 -7.24 -7.29
CA GLU A 60 -7.95 -7.87 -6.09
C GLU A 60 -7.00 -7.74 -4.91
N GLU A 61 -5.71 -7.99 -5.13
CA GLU A 61 -4.67 -7.83 -4.10
C GLU A 61 -4.56 -6.37 -3.65
N LEU A 62 -4.59 -5.41 -4.59
CA LEU A 62 -4.54 -3.99 -4.25
C LEU A 62 -5.76 -3.59 -3.39
N ARG A 63 -6.96 -4.02 -3.78
CA ARG A 63 -8.18 -3.78 -2.98
C ARG A 63 -8.13 -4.44 -1.62
N GLY A 64 -7.56 -5.65 -1.54
CA GLY A 64 -7.35 -6.36 -0.28
C GLY A 64 -6.47 -5.55 0.68
N LEU A 65 -5.34 -5.03 0.18
CA LEU A 65 -4.44 -4.18 0.96
C LEU A 65 -5.11 -2.88 1.44
N GLU A 66 -5.86 -2.21 0.57
CA GLU A 66 -6.64 -1.00 0.93
C GLU A 66 -7.71 -1.31 2.00
N ALA A 67 -8.31 -2.49 1.94
CA ALA A 67 -9.32 -2.95 2.90
C ALA A 67 -8.74 -3.52 4.20
N GLY A 68 -7.41 -3.48 4.40
CA GLY A 68 -6.80 -3.99 5.63
C GLY A 68 -6.56 -5.51 5.64
N THR A 69 -6.60 -6.18 4.49
CA THR A 69 -6.47 -7.64 4.37
C THR A 69 -5.08 -8.02 3.87
N ALA A 70 -4.41 -8.95 4.58
CA ALA A 70 -3.14 -9.49 4.16
C ALA A 70 -3.28 -10.37 2.93
N LEU A 71 -2.29 -10.32 2.04
CA LEU A 71 -2.24 -11.17 0.86
C LEU A 71 -1.92 -12.60 1.30
N GLY A 72 -2.68 -13.58 0.79
CA GLY A 72 -2.37 -15.01 0.95
C GLY A 72 -1.16 -15.37 0.10
N MET A 73 0.04 -15.06 0.58
CA MET A 73 1.29 -15.49 -0.03
C MET A 73 1.70 -16.83 0.58
N ASP A 74 1.24 -17.93 -0.03
CA ASP A 74 1.77 -19.29 0.17
C ASP A 74 3.02 -19.53 -0.69
#